data_AF-A0AAW6C9G2-F1
#
_entry.id   AF-A0AAW6C9G2-F1
#
_cell.length_a   1.000
_cell.length_b   1.000
_cell.length_c   1.000
_cell.angle_alpha   90.00
_cell.angle_beta   90.00
_cell.angle_gamma   90.00
#
_symmetry.space_group_name_H-M   'P 1'
#
loop_
_entity.id
_entity.type
_entity.pdbx_description
1 polymer ?
#
loop_
_entity_poly.entity_id
_entity_poly.type
_entity_poly.pdbx_seq_one_letter_code
_entity_poly.pdbx_strand_id
1 'polypeptide(L)'
;MTIYVSGRQSGKTTFLIRQSADTGAVIVAPTCQMARYIDSMARDLGLQIPPPVTVADWIRGLVRQPKDHDKTYLVDELQMALHQLNVKAATIDRNYEEMVRMFGVKETCCTRCSHRDVCQYKSEYLAAQTAVDEVSVRRPSKDDESIRSIRLHDIPWIEPVELKCRYFHQNTGAVR
;
A
#
# COMPACT_ATOMS: atom_id res chain seq x y z
N MET A 1 12.15 2.34 -15.81
CA MET A 1 11.56 1.27 -14.99
C MET A 1 11.69 1.69 -13.53
N THR A 2 10.72 1.38 -12.69
CA THR A 2 10.75 1.74 -11.27
C THR A 2 10.50 0.48 -10.46
N ILE A 3 11.30 0.24 -9.41
CA ILE A 3 11.11 -0.87 -8.48
C ILE A 3 10.65 -0.28 -7.15
N TYR A 4 9.45 -0.65 -6.74
CA TYR A 4 8.93 -0.23 -5.45
C TYR A 4 9.26 -1.24 -4.36
N VAL A 5 9.96 -0.78 -3.32
CA VAL A 5 10.35 -1.61 -2.17
C VAL A 5 9.51 -1.23 -0.95
N SER A 6 8.76 -2.19 -0.42
CA SER A 6 7.87 -1.96 0.73
C SER A 6 7.54 -3.26 1.48
N GLY A 7 7.16 -3.15 2.76
CA GLY A 7 6.87 -4.27 3.65
C GLY A 7 5.67 -5.14 3.25
N ARG A 8 5.37 -6.20 4.02
CA ARG A 8 4.17 -7.02 3.80
C ARG A 8 2.89 -6.19 4.00
N GLN A 9 1.84 -6.52 3.25
CA GLN A 9 0.51 -5.89 3.36
C GLN A 9 0.49 -4.36 3.25
N SER A 10 1.47 -3.75 2.57
CA SER A 10 1.58 -2.29 2.43
C SER A 10 0.74 -1.68 1.30
N GLY A 11 -0.14 -2.49 0.68
CA GLY A 11 -1.00 -2.07 -0.43
C GLY A 11 -0.34 -2.15 -1.83
N LYS A 12 0.82 -2.82 -1.97
CA LYS A 12 1.53 -2.99 -3.26
C LYS A 12 0.61 -3.44 -4.39
N THR A 13 -0.07 -4.56 -4.19
CA THR A 13 -0.97 -5.13 -5.20
C THR A 13 -2.11 -4.17 -5.55
N THR A 14 -2.72 -3.52 -4.54
CA THR A 14 -3.76 -2.51 -4.75
C THR A 14 -3.26 -1.31 -5.55
N PHE A 15 -2.03 -0.86 -5.29
CA PHE A 15 -1.40 0.21 -6.06
C PHE A 15 -1.18 -0.20 -7.52
N LEU A 16 -0.66 -1.40 -7.77
CA LEU A 16 -0.48 -1.90 -9.13
C LEU A 16 -1.82 -2.07 -9.88
N ILE A 17 -2.89 -2.46 -9.19
CA ILE A 17 -4.25 -2.51 -9.76
C ILE A 17 -4.72 -1.12 -10.19
N ARG A 18 -4.58 -0.11 -9.32
CA ARG A 18 -4.94 1.28 -9.68
C ARG A 18 -4.12 1.79 -10.85
N GLN A 19 -2.80 1.58 -10.81
CA GLN A 19 -1.91 1.96 -11.90
C GLN A 19 -2.26 1.25 -13.21
N SER A 20 -2.63 -0.04 -13.15
CA SER A 20 -3.10 -0.80 -14.31
C SER A 20 -4.41 -0.24 -14.87
N ALA A 21 -5.36 0.14 -14.02
CA ALA A 21 -6.62 0.76 -14.44
C ALA A 21 -6.40 2.12 -15.12
N ASP A 22 -5.46 2.91 -14.61
CA ASP A 22 -5.15 4.24 -15.17
C ASP A 22 -4.37 4.19 -16.49
N THR A 23 -3.49 3.19 -16.64
CA THR A 23 -2.54 3.13 -17.77
C THR A 23 -2.86 2.07 -18.82
N GLY A 24 -3.72 1.10 -18.49
CA GLY A 24 -3.94 -0.10 -19.31
C GLY A 24 -2.75 -1.07 -19.30
N ALA A 25 -1.79 -0.93 -18.38
CA ALA A 25 -0.67 -1.86 -18.26
C ALA A 25 -1.13 -3.24 -17.76
N VAL A 26 -0.54 -4.32 -18.28
CA VAL A 26 -0.88 -5.69 -17.88
C VAL A 26 -0.11 -6.08 -16.62
N ILE A 27 -0.82 -6.57 -15.60
CA ILE A 27 -0.17 -7.06 -14.38
C ILE A 27 0.33 -8.49 -14.59
N VAL A 28 1.60 -8.73 -14.28
CA VAL A 28 2.26 -10.03 -14.27
C VAL A 28 2.33 -10.55 -12.85
N ALA A 29 1.73 -11.71 -12.61
CA ALA A 29 1.73 -12.39 -11.32
C ALA A 29 2.61 -13.65 -11.34
N PRO A 30 3.20 -14.08 -10.22
CA PRO A 30 4.00 -15.31 -10.17
C PRO A 30 3.19 -16.57 -10.49
N THR A 31 1.93 -16.66 -10.05
CA THR A 31 1.14 -17.90 -10.19
C THR A 31 -0.25 -17.63 -10.75
N CYS A 32 -0.88 -18.66 -11.33
CA CYS A 32 -2.27 -18.58 -11.79
C CYS A 32 -3.24 -18.21 -10.65
N GLN A 33 -2.99 -18.71 -9.44
CA GLN A 33 -3.81 -18.38 -8.27
C GLN A 33 -3.72 -16.89 -7.93
N MET A 34 -2.51 -16.33 -7.97
CA MET A 34 -2.30 -14.90 -7.74
C MET A 34 -2.89 -14.04 -8.85
N ALA A 35 -2.76 -14.44 -10.12
CA ALA A 35 -3.39 -13.73 -11.23
C ALA A 35 -4.92 -13.65 -11.06
N ARG A 36 -5.56 -14.77 -10.67
CA ARG A 36 -7.00 -14.81 -10.36
C ARG A 36 -7.36 -13.95 -9.14
N TYR A 37 -6.50 -13.95 -8.12
CA TYR A 37 -6.70 -13.11 -6.94
C TYR A 37 -6.65 -11.61 -7.28
N ILE A 38 -5.71 -11.19 -8.12
CA ILE A 38 -5.60 -9.81 -8.61
C ILE A 38 -6.84 -9.41 -9.42
N ASP A 39 -7.30 -10.29 -10.33
CA ASP A 39 -8.51 -10.06 -11.12
C ASP A 39 -9.76 -9.92 -10.22
N SER A 40 -9.90 -10.80 -9.21
CA SER A 40 -10.97 -10.68 -8.20
C SER A 40 -10.88 -9.35 -7.43
N MET A 41 -9.68 -8.99 -6.95
CA MET A 41 -9.47 -7.76 -6.20
C MET A 41 -9.78 -6.52 -7.03
N ALA A 42 -9.44 -6.50 -8.32
CA ALA A 42 -9.78 -5.40 -9.22
C ALA A 42 -11.29 -5.23 -9.36
N ARG A 43 -12.03 -6.34 -9.50
CA ARG A 43 -13.51 -6.33 -9.55
C ARG A 43 -14.12 -5.84 -8.25
N ASP A 44 -13.60 -6.29 -7.10
CA ASP A 44 -14.06 -5.85 -5.78
C ASP A 44 -13.83 -4.35 -5.56
N LEU A 45 -12.76 -3.80 -6.15
CA LEU A 45 -12.45 -2.38 -6.17
C LEU A 45 -13.25 -1.58 -7.21
N GLY A 46 -14.05 -2.23 -8.05
CA GLY A 46 -14.80 -1.59 -9.13
C GLY A 46 -13.92 -1.06 -10.27
N LEU A 47 -12.69 -1.58 -10.42
CA LEU A 47 -11.73 -1.14 -11.42
C LEU A 47 -11.69 -2.10 -12.61
N GLN A 48 -11.66 -1.55 -13.82
CA GLN A 48 -11.42 -2.33 -15.04
C GLN A 48 -9.92 -2.33 -15.36
N ILE A 49 -9.34 -3.53 -15.41
CA ILE A 49 -7.93 -3.72 -15.78
C ILE A 49 -7.81 -4.77 -16.89
N PRO A 50 -6.74 -4.75 -17.70
CA PRO A 50 -6.41 -5.87 -18.57
C PRO A 50 -6.26 -7.17 -17.77
N PRO A 51 -6.61 -8.34 -18.34
CA PRO A 51 -6.48 -9.62 -17.64
C PRO A 51 -5.05 -9.86 -17.15
N PRO A 52 -4.84 -10.11 -15.84
CA PRO A 52 -3.52 -10.42 -15.32
C PRO A 52 -2.96 -11.71 -15.95
N VAL A 53 -1.66 -11.72 -16.22
CA VAL A 53 -0.94 -12.87 -16.81
C VAL A 53 0.03 -13.47 -15.82
N THR A 54 0.43 -14.72 -16.03
CA THR A 54 1.49 -15.33 -15.21
C THR A 54 2.88 -15.02 -15.74
N VAL A 55 3.92 -15.14 -14.91
CA VAL A 55 5.33 -15.07 -15.35
C VAL A 55 5.59 -16.05 -16.50
N ALA A 56 5.07 -17.28 -16.42
CA ALA A 56 5.25 -18.29 -17.45
C ALA A 56 4.56 -17.89 -18.78
N ASP A 57 3.34 -17.36 -18.72
CA ASP A 57 2.61 -16.93 -19.92
C ASP A 57 3.23 -15.68 -20.53
N TRP A 58 3.72 -14.77 -19.71
CA TRP A 58 4.45 -13.58 -20.16
C TRP A 58 5.71 -13.97 -20.95
N ILE A 59 6.54 -14.87 -20.41
CA ILE A 59 7.75 -15.34 -21.10
C ILE A 59 7.41 -16.08 -22.40
N ARG A 60 6.40 -16.96 -22.38
CA ARG A 60 5.93 -17.64 -23.60
C ARG A 60 5.45 -16.64 -24.66
N GLY A 61 4.78 -15.57 -24.24
CA GLY A 61 4.32 -14.49 -25.10
C GLY A 61 5.49 -13.76 -25.76
N LEU A 62 6.52 -13.41 -25.00
CA LEU A 62 7.73 -12.73 -25.50
C LEU A 62 8.46 -13.56 -26.57
N VAL A 63 8.54 -14.89 -26.39
CA VAL A 63 9.19 -15.79 -27.36
C VAL A 63 8.38 -15.90 -28.66
N ARG A 64 7.05 -15.83 -28.58
CA ARG A 64 6.16 -16.01 -29.75
C ARG A 64 5.91 -14.72 -30.53
N GLN A 65 5.90 -13.57 -29.87
CA GLN A 65 5.57 -12.27 -30.46
C GLN A 65 6.52 -11.17 -29.96
N PRO A 66 7.77 -11.11 -30.45
CA PRO A 66 8.78 -10.17 -29.98
C PRO A 66 8.51 -8.69 -30.33
N LYS A 67 7.41 -8.36 -31.02
CA LYS A 67 7.18 -7.04 -31.65
C LYS A 67 6.11 -6.15 -31.00
N ASP A 68 5.55 -6.54 -29.85
CA ASP A 68 4.54 -5.71 -29.18
C ASP A 68 5.20 -4.73 -28.19
N HIS A 69 6.02 -3.82 -28.72
CA HIS A 69 6.76 -2.83 -27.92
C HIS A 69 5.86 -1.79 -27.23
N ASP A 70 4.58 -1.73 -27.58
CA ASP A 70 3.59 -0.82 -26.97
C ASP A 70 3.00 -1.37 -25.67
N LYS A 71 3.21 -2.66 -25.35
CA LYS A 71 2.68 -3.24 -24.12
C LYS A 71 3.56 -2.92 -22.91
N THR A 72 2.96 -2.21 -21.96
CA THR A 72 3.55 -1.95 -20.64
C THR A 72 3.12 -3.02 -19.65
N TYR A 73 4.05 -3.47 -18.81
CA TYR A 73 3.83 -4.53 -17.82
C TYR A 73 4.14 -4.04 -16.40
N LEU A 74 3.35 -4.49 -15.43
CA LEU A 74 3.55 -4.27 -14.01
C LEU A 74 3.79 -5.61 -13.33
N VAL A 75 4.92 -5.81 -12.65
CA VAL A 75 5.25 -7.10 -12.05
C VAL A 75 4.91 -7.09 -10.56
N ASP A 76 3.96 -7.93 -10.14
CA ASP A 76 3.64 -8.15 -8.73
C ASP A 76 4.50 -9.28 -8.14
N GLU A 77 4.83 -9.17 -6.85
CA GLU A 77 5.69 -10.11 -6.12
C GLU A 77 6.98 -10.48 -6.90
N LEU A 78 7.72 -9.48 -7.35
CA LEU A 78 8.95 -9.63 -8.16
C LEU A 78 9.93 -10.66 -7.57
N GLN A 79 10.08 -10.70 -6.24
CA GLN A 79 10.90 -11.68 -5.55
C GLN A 79 10.49 -13.13 -5.86
N MET A 80 9.18 -13.42 -5.91
CA MET A 80 8.66 -14.74 -6.24
C MET A 80 8.80 -15.03 -7.73
N ALA A 81 8.58 -14.02 -8.59
CA ALA A 81 8.81 -14.14 -10.02
C ALA A 81 10.26 -14.54 -10.31
N LEU A 82 11.24 -13.85 -9.72
CA LEU A 82 12.66 -14.18 -9.87
C LEU A 82 13.00 -15.57 -9.31
N HIS A 83 12.38 -15.96 -8.19
CA HIS A 83 12.56 -17.29 -7.61
C HIS A 83 12.10 -18.41 -8.57
N GLN A 84 10.96 -18.22 -9.26
CA GLN A 84 10.47 -19.18 -10.25
C GLN A 84 11.39 -19.31 -11.47
N LEU A 85 12.13 -18.24 -11.80
CA LEU A 85 13.14 -18.24 -12.86
C LEU A 85 14.48 -18.80 -12.40
N ASN A 86 14.56 -19.34 -11.18
CA ASN A 86 15.78 -19.88 -10.59
C ASN A 86 16.92 -18.84 -10.50
N VAL A 87 16.57 -17.56 -10.36
CA VAL A 87 17.53 -16.47 -10.18
C VAL A 87 17.97 -16.41 -8.72
N LYS A 88 19.28 -16.50 -8.48
CA LYS A 88 19.87 -16.49 -7.12
C LYS A 88 20.20 -15.09 -6.61
N ALA A 89 20.55 -14.18 -7.51
CA ALA A 89 20.92 -12.82 -7.19
C ALA A 89 20.55 -11.91 -8.38
N ALA A 90 20.14 -10.69 -8.07
CA ALA A 90 19.88 -9.62 -9.02
C ALA A 90 20.41 -8.31 -8.44
N THR A 91 20.94 -7.44 -9.29
CA THR A 91 21.45 -6.12 -8.91
C THR A 91 20.61 -5.04 -9.56
N ILE A 92 20.39 -3.93 -8.86
CA ILE A 92 19.66 -2.77 -9.36
C ILE A 92 20.43 -1.50 -9.03
N ASP A 93 20.42 -0.51 -9.92
CA ASP A 93 20.97 0.81 -9.60
C ASP A 93 20.04 1.55 -8.64
N ARG A 94 20.63 2.36 -7.75
CA ARG A 94 19.88 3.16 -6.76
C ARG A 94 18.84 4.09 -7.38
N ASN A 95 19.04 4.49 -8.64
CA ASN A 95 18.12 5.37 -9.36
C ASN A 95 16.79 4.70 -9.71
N TYR A 96 16.71 3.37 -9.62
CA TYR A 96 15.50 2.60 -9.91
C TYR A 96 14.81 2.05 -8.66
N GLU A 97 15.38 2.29 -7.47
CA GLU A 97 14.78 1.90 -6.20
C GLU A 97 13.94 3.06 -5.65
N GLU A 98 12.63 2.88 -5.61
CA GLU A 98 11.72 3.79 -4.94
C GLU A 98 11.24 3.14 -3.63
N MET A 99 11.83 3.56 -2.51
CA MET A 99 11.41 3.12 -1.18
C MET A 99 10.10 3.82 -0.80
N VAL A 100 8.99 3.12 -1.02
CA VAL A 100 7.67 3.64 -0.67
C VAL A 100 7.34 3.20 0.75
N ARG A 101 7.33 4.17 1.68
CA ARG A 101 7.00 3.92 3.09
C ARG A 101 5.61 3.27 3.19
N MET A 102 4.61 3.74 2.43
CA MET A 102 3.27 3.12 2.28
C MET A 102 2.55 3.58 0.99
N PHE A 103 1.80 2.68 0.34
CA PHE A 103 1.00 2.99 -0.86
C PHE A 103 -0.38 3.62 -0.54
N GLY A 104 -0.42 4.54 0.42
CA GLY A 104 -1.64 5.27 0.79
C GLY A 104 -2.43 4.68 1.97
N VAL A 105 -1.81 3.92 2.86
CA VAL A 105 -2.33 3.63 4.22
C VAL A 105 -1.36 4.30 5.20
N LYS A 106 -1.78 4.78 6.38
CA LYS A 106 -0.88 5.35 7.42
C LYS A 106 -0.46 4.22 8.39
N GLU A 107 0.81 4.16 8.82
CA GLU A 107 1.28 3.10 9.74
C GLU A 107 0.61 3.38 11.08
N THR A 108 -0.14 2.40 11.60
CA THR A 108 -0.76 2.55 12.92
C THR A 108 0.14 1.96 14.00
N CYS A 109 0.09 2.50 15.21
CA CYS A 109 0.79 1.91 16.36
C CYS A 109 0.46 0.41 16.55
N CYS A 110 -0.69 -0.07 16.08
CA CYS A 110 -1.06 -1.50 16.11
C CYS A 110 -0.22 -2.41 15.19
N THR A 111 0.54 -1.89 14.22
CA THR A 111 1.46 -2.71 13.41
C THR A 111 2.71 -3.15 14.21
N ARG A 112 2.99 -2.50 15.35
CA ARG A 112 4.15 -2.81 16.22
C ARG A 112 3.75 -3.25 17.64
N CYS A 113 2.48 -3.57 17.85
CA CYS A 113 2.03 -4.10 19.14
C CYS A 113 2.44 -5.57 19.33
N SER A 114 2.44 -6.04 20.59
CA SER A 114 2.74 -7.43 20.95
C SER A 114 1.87 -8.46 20.21
N HIS A 115 0.67 -8.05 19.78
CA HIS A 115 -0.30 -8.86 19.06
C HIS A 115 -0.08 -8.85 17.53
N ARG A 116 1.15 -9.08 17.07
CA ARG A 116 1.60 -9.02 15.66
C ARG A 116 0.56 -9.49 14.62
N ASP A 117 0.60 -8.83 13.45
CA ASP A 117 -0.10 -9.04 12.16
C ASP A 117 -1.65 -9.20 12.17
N VAL A 118 -2.25 -9.72 13.23
CA VAL A 118 -3.70 -9.84 13.44
C VAL A 118 -4.03 -9.35 14.86
N CYS A 119 -3.66 -8.10 15.17
CA CYS A 119 -4.15 -7.48 16.39
C CYS A 119 -5.69 -7.48 16.30
N GLN A 120 -6.34 -8.28 17.15
CA GLN A 120 -7.80 -8.41 17.18
C GLN A 120 -8.51 -7.05 17.37
N TYR A 121 -7.78 -6.07 17.91
CA TYR A 121 -8.25 -4.71 18.14
C TYR A 121 -7.84 -3.72 17.04
N LYS A 122 -7.26 -4.16 15.92
CA LYS A 122 -6.79 -3.25 14.85
C LYS A 122 -7.93 -2.46 14.21
N SER A 123 -9.07 -3.11 13.98
CA SER A 123 -10.28 -2.47 13.46
C SER A 123 -10.83 -1.43 14.46
N GLU A 124 -10.93 -1.81 15.74
CA GLU A 124 -11.36 -0.91 16.82
C GLU A 124 -10.41 0.27 17.01
N TYR A 125 -9.10 0.04 16.93
CA TYR A 125 -8.08 1.08 16.98
C TYR A 125 -8.22 2.07 15.83
N LEU A 126 -8.38 1.57 14.59
CA LEU A 126 -8.56 2.42 13.42
C LEU A 126 -9.85 3.24 13.54
N ALA A 127 -10.95 2.63 13.98
CA ALA A 127 -12.21 3.33 14.22
C ALA A 127 -12.06 4.40 15.30
N ALA A 128 -11.35 4.11 16.40
CA ALA A 128 -11.09 5.05 17.47
C ALA A 128 -10.18 6.21 17.02
N GLN A 129 -9.16 5.94 16.21
CA GLN A 129 -8.27 6.96 15.66
C GLN A 129 -9.03 7.89 14.70
N THR A 130 -9.85 7.33 13.81
CA THR A 130 -10.72 8.12 12.93
C THR A 130 -11.69 8.99 13.73
N ALA A 131 -12.30 8.44 14.79
CA ALA A 131 -13.18 9.21 15.66
C ALA A 131 -12.46 10.39 16.34
N VAL A 132 -11.20 10.19 16.74
CA VAL A 132 -10.34 11.25 17.32
C VAL A 132 -10.00 12.32 16.28
N ASP A 133 -9.65 11.90 15.05
CA ASP A 133 -9.29 12.81 13.96
C ASP A 133 -10.50 13.66 13.51
N GLU A 134 -11.72 13.14 13.67
CA GLU A 134 -12.98 13.84 13.37
C GLU A 134 -13.47 14.75 14.51
N VAL A 135 -12.87 14.70 15.71
CA VAL A 135 -13.27 15.56 16.83
C VAL A 135 -13.09 17.02 16.44
N SER A 136 -14.18 17.78 16.57
CA SER A 136 -14.19 19.21 16.31
C SER A 136 -14.49 20.01 17.58
N VAL A 137 -13.79 21.12 17.75
CA VAL A 137 -13.99 22.05 18.86
C VAL A 137 -14.64 23.32 18.33
N ARG A 138 -15.57 23.88 19.11
CA ARG A 138 -16.19 25.18 18.81
C ARG A 138 -15.21 26.27 19.18
N ARG A 139 -14.83 27.12 18.22
CA ARG A 139 -14.06 28.32 18.50
C ARG A 139 -15.03 29.47 18.78
N PRO A 140 -14.99 30.10 19.97
CA PRO A 140 -15.70 31.34 20.18
C PRO A 140 -15.02 32.42 19.33
N SER A 141 -15.73 32.88 18.30
CA SER A 141 -15.39 34.09 17.56
C SER A 141 -15.71 35.31 18.43
N LYS A 142 -14.87 36.35 18.40
CA LYS A 142 -15.16 37.63 19.07
C LYS A 142 -16.26 38.44 18.36
N ASP A 143 -16.62 38.04 17.14
CA ASP A 143 -17.67 38.66 16.35
C ASP A 143 -18.77 37.63 16.04
N ASP A 144 -20.00 38.08 16.23
CA ASP A 144 -21.24 37.31 16.36
C ASP A 144 -21.54 36.29 15.22
N GLU A 145 -22.32 35.28 15.59
CA GLU A 145 -23.15 34.38 14.77
C GLU A 145 -22.56 33.32 13.82
N SER A 146 -21.24 33.08 13.76
CA SER A 146 -20.75 31.83 13.14
C SER A 146 -19.95 30.97 14.12
N ILE A 147 -20.60 29.95 14.66
CA ILE A 147 -19.92 28.86 15.38
C ILE A 147 -19.04 28.15 14.35
N ARG A 148 -17.77 28.55 14.24
CA ARG A 148 -16.79 27.85 13.43
C ARG A 148 -16.28 26.66 14.24
N SER A 149 -16.70 25.46 13.85
CA SER A 149 -16.07 24.22 14.30
C SER A 149 -14.75 24.06 13.55
N ILE A 150 -13.70 23.70 14.28
CA ILE A 150 -12.40 23.32 13.71
C ILE A 150 -12.08 21.92 14.20
N ARG A 151 -11.65 21.03 13.30
CA ARG A 151 -11.16 19.70 13.68
C ARG A 151 -9.86 19.86 14.46
N LEU A 152 -9.68 19.04 15.50
CA LEU A 152 -8.47 19.07 16.31
C LEU A 152 -7.20 18.89 15.46
N HIS A 153 -7.25 17.99 14.46
CA HIS A 153 -6.16 17.76 13.51
C HIS A 153 -5.80 19.00 12.68
N ASP A 154 -6.75 19.89 12.42
CA ASP A 154 -6.54 21.07 11.57
C ASP A 154 -6.07 22.30 12.38
N ILE A 155 -5.84 22.15 13.70
CA ILE A 155 -5.34 23.22 14.56
C ILE A 155 -3.81 23.30 14.44
N PRO A 156 -3.23 24.40 13.91
CA PRO A 156 -1.82 24.45 13.54
C PRO A 156 -0.81 24.26 14.68
N TRP A 157 -1.22 24.50 15.92
CA TRP A 157 -0.37 24.44 17.12
C TRP A 157 -0.66 23.21 17.98
N ILE A 158 -1.56 22.32 17.56
CA ILE A 158 -1.84 21.05 18.24
C ILE A 158 -1.20 19.94 17.41
N GLU A 159 -0.32 19.17 18.04
CA GLU A 159 0.16 17.93 17.43
C GLU A 159 -1.02 16.95 17.28
N PRO A 160 -1.19 16.31 16.11
CA PRO A 160 -2.23 15.31 15.90
C PRO A 160 -2.23 14.25 16.99
N VAL A 161 -3.40 14.00 17.58
CA VAL A 161 -3.54 13.03 18.67
C VAL A 161 -3.43 11.63 18.12
N GLU A 162 -2.27 10.99 18.31
CA GLU A 162 -2.10 9.58 17.97
C GLU A 162 -2.45 8.69 19.18
N LEU A 163 -3.48 7.87 19.03
CA LEU A 163 -3.82 6.87 20.03
C LEU A 163 -2.69 5.83 20.10
N LYS A 164 -2.23 5.52 21.30
CA LYS A 164 -1.22 4.49 21.55
C LYS A 164 -1.89 3.22 22.02
N CYS A 165 -1.56 2.10 21.37
CA CYS A 165 -1.94 0.79 21.88
C CYS A 165 -1.21 0.53 23.21
N ARG A 166 -1.91 0.11 24.27
CA ARG A 166 -1.27 -0.25 25.55
C ARG A 166 -0.22 -1.35 25.40
N TYR A 167 -0.37 -2.20 24.39
CA TYR A 167 0.55 -3.30 24.07
C TYR A 167 1.61 -2.92 23.03
N PHE A 168 1.76 -1.63 22.73
CA PHE A 168 2.77 -1.12 21.82
C PHE A 168 4.16 -1.34 22.41
N HIS A 169 4.97 -2.17 21.76
CA HIS A 169 6.38 -2.27 22.10
C HIS A 169 7.13 -1.15 21.37
N GLN A 170 7.55 -0.14 22.12
CA GLN A 170 8.61 0.73 21.64
C GLN A 170 9.88 -0.12 21.58
N ASN A 171 10.31 -0.48 20.36
CA ASN A 171 11.71 -0.77 20.14
C ASN A 171 12.44 0.57 20.34
N THR A 172 12.72 0.92 21.60
CA THR A 172 13.77 1.87 21.91
C THR A 172 15.05 1.22 21.39
N GLY A 173 15.46 1.65 20.19
CA GLY A 173 16.82 1.44 19.72
C GLY A 173 17.75 2.21 20.65
N ALA A 174 18.08 1.64 21.80
CA ALA A 174 19.26 1.99 22.56
C ALA A 174 20.46 1.46 21.76
N VAL A 175 20.88 2.23 20.76
CA VAL A 175 22.27 2.21 20.33
C VAL A 175 23.02 3.11 21.32
N ARG A 176 23.77 2.44 22.20
CA ARG A 176 24.66 2.94 23.27
C ARG A 176 24.00 3.46 24.54
#